data_AF-A0A836R7J5-F1
#
_entry.id   AF-A0A836R7J5-F1
#
_cell.length_a   1.000
_cell.length_b   1.000
_cell.length_c   1.000
_cell.angle_alpha   90.00
_cell.angle_beta   90.00
_cell.angle_gamma   90.00
#
_symmetry.space_group_name_H-M   'P 1'
#
loop_
_entity.id
_entity.type
_entity.pdbx_description
1 polymer ?
#
loop_
_entity_poly.entity_id
_entity_poly.type
_entity_poly.pdbx_seq_one_letter_code
_entity_poly.pdbx_strand_id
1 'polypeptide(L)'
;MKRHKIPLTLHLIIKSPLTLIGASLVILLILMAIFAPLIAPYNPNKINLREKLTPPSLKHPFGTDEVGRDLLSRVIYGSRISLQVGIVVVLLSGIP
;
A
#
# COMPACT_ATOMS: atom_id res chain seq x y z
N MET A 1 43.34 -1.07 -5.98
CA MET A 1 42.18 -1.27 -6.87
C MET A 1 41.22 -2.29 -6.25
N LYS A 2 40.36 -1.88 -5.30
CA LYS A 2 39.41 -2.77 -4.59
C LYS A 2 38.22 -3.08 -5.50
N ARG A 3 38.17 -4.26 -6.11
CA ARG A 3 36.98 -4.75 -6.82
C ARG A 3 35.88 -4.96 -5.77
N HIS A 4 34.86 -4.11 -5.75
CA HIS A 4 33.64 -4.30 -4.98
C HIS A 4 32.95 -5.58 -5.46
N LYS A 5 33.35 -6.73 -4.88
CA LYS A 5 32.61 -7.98 -5.03
C LYS A 5 31.30 -7.78 -4.28
N ILE A 6 30.22 -7.55 -5.03
CA ILE A 6 28.86 -7.64 -4.50
C ILE A 6 28.80 -8.99 -3.75
N PRO A 7 28.44 -9.02 -2.46
CA PRO A 7 28.48 -10.27 -1.70
C PRO A 7 27.57 -11.29 -2.39
N LEU A 8 28.04 -12.53 -2.51
CA LEU A 8 27.40 -13.64 -3.24
C LEU A 8 25.91 -13.80 -2.90
N THR A 9 25.51 -13.38 -1.70
CA THR A 9 24.13 -13.30 -1.21
C THR A 9 23.22 -12.38 -2.04
N LEU A 10 23.67 -11.19 -2.45
CA LEU A 10 22.86 -10.29 -3.29
C LEU A 10 22.58 -10.90 -4.67
N HIS A 11 23.54 -11.64 -5.22
CA HIS A 11 23.39 -12.30 -6.52
C HIS A 11 22.39 -13.47 -6.45
N LEU A 12 22.33 -14.18 -5.34
CA LEU A 12 21.37 -15.27 -5.10
C LEU A 12 19.95 -14.73 -4.90
N ILE A 13 19.80 -13.61 -4.19
CA ILE A 13 18.51 -12.93 -3.93
C ILE A 13 17.86 -12.43 -5.22
N ILE A 14 18.64 -11.82 -6.12
CA ILE A 14 18.12 -11.26 -7.38
C ILE A 14 17.75 -12.37 -8.40
N LYS A 15 18.27 -13.59 -8.23
CA LYS A 15 17.94 -14.73 -9.10
C LYS A 15 16.71 -15.52 -8.66
N SER A 16 16.16 -15.25 -7.48
CA SER A 16 14.97 -15.92 -6.99
C SER A 16 13.70 -15.20 -7.48
N PRO A 17 12.85 -15.85 -8.32
CA PRO A 17 11.62 -15.22 -8.81
C PRO A 17 10.66 -14.87 -7.66
N LEU A 18 10.64 -15.68 -6.60
CA LEU A 18 9.79 -15.42 -5.43
C LEU A 18 10.23 -14.15 -4.69
N THR A 19 11.55 -13.93 -4.58
CA THR A 19 12.08 -12.73 -3.93
C THR A 19 11.81 -11.48 -4.76
N LEU A 20 11.90 -11.57 -6.08
CA LEU A 20 11.55 -10.46 -6.98
C LEU A 20 10.06 -10.10 -6.89
N ILE A 21 9.17 -11.10 -6.83
CA ILE A 21 7.72 -10.88 -6.66
C ILE A 21 7.41 -10.25 -5.29
N GLY A 22 8.02 -10.76 -4.22
CA GLY A 22 7.82 -10.18 -2.89
C GLY A 22 8.31 -8.74 -2.81
N ALA A 23 9.51 -8.46 -3.31
CA ALA A 23 10.07 -7.12 -3.34
C ALA A 23 9.23 -6.16 -4.20
N SER A 24 8.75 -6.61 -5.37
CA SER A 24 7.93 -5.77 -6.25
C SER A 24 6.58 -5.43 -5.61
N LEU A 25 5.95 -6.36 -4.89
CA LEU A 25 4.72 -6.10 -4.14
C LEU A 25 4.94 -5.06 -3.03
N VAL A 26 6.03 -5.19 -2.27
CA VAL A 26 6.36 -4.21 -1.21
C VAL A 26 6.62 -2.82 -1.82
N ILE A 27 7.39 -2.75 -2.90
CA ILE A 27 7.63 -1.50 -3.63
C ILE A 27 6.32 -0.89 -4.11
N LEU A 28 5.43 -1.72 -4.69
CA LEU A 28 4.11 -1.27 -5.15
C LEU A 28 3.27 -0.70 -4.02
N LEU A 29 3.24 -1.34 -2.84
CA LEU A 29 2.51 -0.84 -1.66
C LEU A 29 3.09 0.47 -1.14
N ILE A 30 4.41 0.62 -1.13
CA ILE A 30 5.09 1.87 -0.73
C ILE A 30 4.72 3.00 -1.70
N LEU A 31 4.80 2.74 -3.01
CA LEU A 31 4.41 3.71 -4.04
C LEU A 31 2.93 4.07 -3.90
N MET A 32 2.04 3.09 -3.72
CA MET A 32 0.61 3.33 -3.53
C MET A 32 0.33 4.21 -2.30
N ALA A 33 1.05 4.01 -1.20
CA ALA A 33 0.90 4.81 0.01
C ALA A 33 1.42 6.26 -0.14
N ILE A 34 2.53 6.45 -0.84
CA ILE A 34 3.11 7.78 -1.11
C ILE A 34 2.19 8.55 -2.06
N PHE A 35 1.75 7.92 -3.14
CA PHE A 35 0.92 8.54 -4.17
C PHE A 35 -0.58 8.45 -3.89
N ALA A 36 -1.00 7.93 -2.72
CA ALA A 36 -2.40 7.79 -2.33
C ALA A 36 -3.25 9.07 -2.57
N PRO A 37 -2.78 10.29 -2.25
CA PRO A 37 -3.56 11.51 -2.51
C PRO A 37 -3.76 11.84 -3.99
N LEU A 38 -2.91 11.30 -4.88
CA LEU A 38 -2.98 11.54 -6.33
C LEU A 38 -3.78 10.46 -7.05
N ILE A 39 -3.69 9.21 -6.59
CA ILE A 39 -4.30 8.06 -7.28
C ILE A 39 -5.68 7.66 -6.74
N ALA A 40 -6.04 8.10 -5.52
CA ALA A 40 -7.36 7.82 -4.96
C ALA A 40 -8.45 8.61 -5.73
N PRO A 41 -9.51 7.95 -6.24
CA PRO A 41 -10.55 8.64 -7.01
C PRO A 41 -11.35 9.66 -6.19
N TYR A 42 -11.52 9.41 -4.88
CA TYR A 42 -12.30 10.26 -3.99
C TYR A 42 -11.60 10.48 -2.65
N ASN A 43 -12.09 11.45 -1.88
CA ASN A 43 -11.67 11.61 -0.49
C ASN A 43 -12.16 10.39 0.34
N PRO A 44 -11.25 9.64 1.01
CA PRO A 44 -11.56 8.39 1.70
C PRO A 44 -12.52 8.55 2.88
N ASN A 45 -12.66 9.76 3.42
CA ASN A 45 -13.51 10.07 4.58
C ASN A 45 -14.78 10.84 4.20
N LYS A 46 -15.00 11.13 2.91
CA LYS A 46 -16.20 11.84 2.46
C LYS A 46 -17.42 10.93 2.57
N ILE A 47 -18.37 11.35 3.40
CA ILE A 47 -19.64 10.65 3.62
C ILE A 47 -20.64 11.06 2.54
N ASN A 48 -21.34 10.08 1.97
CA ASN A 48 -22.46 10.31 1.06
C ASN A 48 -23.57 9.28 1.29
N LEU A 49 -24.51 9.61 2.18
CA LEU A 49 -25.60 8.69 2.55
C LEU A 49 -26.50 8.28 1.36
N ARG A 50 -26.53 9.06 0.28
CA ARG A 50 -27.29 8.71 -0.93
C ARG A 50 -26.68 7.54 -1.69
N GLU A 51 -25.39 7.31 -1.51
CA GLU A 51 -24.61 6.26 -2.15
C GLU A 51 -24.16 5.24 -1.11
N LYS A 52 -24.98 4.98 -0.09
CA LYS A 52 -24.71 3.94 0.93
C LYS A 52 -24.84 2.54 0.32
N LEU A 53 -23.90 1.65 0.65
CA LEU A 53 -23.92 0.22 0.29
C LEU A 53 -24.15 -0.03 -1.21
N THR A 54 -23.57 0.83 -2.05
CA THR A 54 -23.66 0.65 -3.50
C THR A 54 -22.70 -0.46 -3.93
N PRO A 55 -23.11 -1.35 -4.85
CA PRO A 55 -22.24 -2.39 -5.37
C PRO A 55 -21.10 -1.80 -6.23
N PRO A 56 -20.07 -2.60 -6.54
CA PRO A 56 -19.03 -2.26 -7.52
C PRO A 56 -19.60 -1.69 -8.82
N SER A 57 -19.08 -0.55 -9.25
CA SER A 57 -19.51 0.16 -10.46
C SER A 57 -18.37 0.98 -11.05
N LEU A 58 -18.52 1.50 -12.27
CA LEU A 58 -17.50 2.39 -12.86
C LEU A 58 -17.28 3.67 -12.04
N LYS A 59 -18.30 4.13 -11.31
CA LYS A 59 -18.19 5.28 -10.41
C LYS A 59 -17.46 4.93 -9.12
N HIS A 60 -17.76 3.76 -8.54
CA HIS A 60 -17.16 3.23 -7.33
C HIS A 60 -16.65 1.81 -7.61
N PRO A 61 -15.39 1.64 -8.08
CA PRO A 61 -14.90 0.35 -8.57
C PRO A 61 -15.03 -0.79 -7.57
N PHE A 62 -14.90 -0.50 -6.26
CA PHE A 62 -15.06 -1.48 -5.18
C PHE A 62 -16.39 -1.31 -4.43
N GLY A 63 -17.26 -0.41 -4.87
CA GLY A 63 -18.50 -0.04 -4.19
C GLY A 63 -18.26 0.94 -3.03
N THR A 64 -19.29 1.09 -2.21
CA THR A 64 -19.29 1.99 -1.04
C THR A 64 -19.71 1.28 0.23
N ASP A 65 -19.36 1.87 1.38
CA ASP A 65 -19.72 1.31 2.69
C ASP A 65 -21.07 1.82 3.24
N GLU A 66 -21.32 1.50 4.52
CA GLU A 66 -22.55 1.83 5.25
C GLU A 66 -22.83 3.33 5.45
N VAL A 67 -21.88 4.21 5.13
CA VAL A 67 -22.05 5.67 5.12
C VAL A 67 -21.74 6.27 3.75
N GLY A 68 -21.57 5.43 2.73
CA GLY A 68 -21.34 5.84 1.35
C GLY A 68 -19.94 6.39 1.08
N ARG A 69 -18.92 5.96 1.85
CA ARG A 69 -17.52 6.25 1.50
C ARG A 69 -17.06 5.28 0.42
N ASP A 70 -16.23 5.78 -0.50
CA ASP A 70 -15.65 4.98 -1.59
C ASP A 70 -14.62 3.96 -1.06
N LEU A 71 -14.87 2.67 -1.27
CA LEU A 71 -14.03 1.60 -0.73
C LEU A 71 -12.63 1.55 -1.37
N LEU A 72 -12.51 1.81 -2.67
CA LEU A 72 -11.21 1.82 -3.35
C LEU A 72 -10.30 2.90 -2.78
N SER A 73 -10.80 4.11 -2.61
CA SER A 73 -10.08 5.24 -2.00
C SER A 73 -9.66 4.90 -0.57
N ARG A 74 -10.54 4.24 0.21
CA ARG A 74 -10.21 3.77 1.57
C ARG A 74 -9.12 2.70 1.58
N VAL A 75 -9.11 1.77 0.63
CA VAL A 75 -8.04 0.75 0.50
C VAL A 75 -6.70 1.40 0.15
N ILE A 76 -6.69 2.31 -0.81
CA ILE A 76 -5.48 3.05 -1.22
C ILE A 76 -4.91 3.83 -0.02
N TYR A 77 -5.73 4.61 0.68
CA TYR A 77 -5.28 5.33 1.88
C TYR A 77 -4.95 4.39 3.05
N GLY A 78 -5.60 3.23 3.13
CA GLY A 78 -5.30 2.19 4.11
C GLY A 78 -3.85 1.73 4.02
N SER A 79 -3.26 1.65 2.83
CA SER A 79 -1.84 1.31 2.68
C SER A 79 -0.90 2.30 3.38
N ARG A 80 -1.23 3.60 3.37
CA ARG A 80 -0.47 4.64 4.07
C ARG A 80 -0.52 4.45 5.58
N ILE A 81 -1.71 4.20 6.11
CA ILE A 81 -1.90 3.94 7.56
C ILE A 81 -1.17 2.67 7.97
N SER A 82 -1.31 1.58 7.21
CA SER A 82 -0.65 0.30 7.50
C SER A 82 0.88 0.43 7.52
N LEU A 83 1.47 1.16 6.57
CA LEU A 83 2.92 1.40 6.55
C LEU A 83 3.37 2.28 7.72
N GLN A 84 2.62 3.34 8.04
CA GLN A 84 2.92 4.19 9.20
C GLN A 84 2.91 3.40 10.49
N VAL A 85 1.87 2.59 10.72
CA VAL A 85 1.78 1.73 11.91
C VAL A 85 2.93 0.73 11.94
N GLY A 86 3.23 0.06 10.83
CA GLY A 86 4.34 -0.90 10.75
C GLY A 86 5.69 -0.27 11.11
N ILE A 87 5.99 0.92 10.57
CA ILE A 87 7.22 1.66 10.86
C ILE A 87 7.27 2.04 12.35
N VAL A 88 6.20 2.60 12.90
CA VAL A 88 6.15 3.01 14.32
C VAL A 88 6.35 1.81 15.23
N VAL A 89 5.67 0.68 14.97
CA VAL A 89 5.80 -0.54 15.78
C VAL A 89 7.23 -1.07 15.76
N VAL A 90 7.88 -1.14 14.59
CA VAL A 90 9.26 -1.62 14.48
C VAL A 90 10.23 -0.71 15.23
N LEU A 91 10.07 0.61 15.11
CA LEU A 91 10.93 1.57 15.81
C LEU A 91 10.78 1.47 17.32
N LEU A 92 9.56 1.36 17.83
CA LEU A 92 9.29 1.24 19.27
C LEU A 92 9.75 -0.10 19.84
N SER A 93 9.60 -1.20 19.08
CA SER A 93 10.05 -2.54 19.49
C SER A 93 11.55 -2.63 19.71
N GLY A 94 12.34 -1.81 19.01
CA GLY A 94 13.79 -1.73 19.18
C GLY A 94 14.26 -0.92 20.39
N ILE A 95 13.35 -0.28 21.14
CA ILE A 95 13.69 0.47 22.35
C ILE A 95 13.74 -0.55 23.52
N PRO A 96 14.90 -0.73 24.18
CA PRO A 96 15.05 -1.67 25.28
C PRO A 96 14.28 -1.27 26.55
#